data_AF-A0A1F7F6Q8-F1
#
_entry.id   AF-A0A1F7F6Q8-F1
#
_cell.length_a   1.000
_cell.length_b   1.000
_cell.length_c   1.000
_cell.angle_alpha   90.00
_cell.angle_beta   90.00
_cell.angle_gamma   90.00
#
_symmetry.space_group_name_H-M   'P 1'
#
loop_
_entity.id
_entity.type
_entity.pdbx_description
1 polymer ?
#
loop_
_entity_poly.entity_id
_entity_poly.type
_entity_poly.pdbx_seq_one_letter_code
_entity_poly.pdbx_strand_id
1 'polypeptide(L)'
;MTLDPSHAHLELIRHAPRSLAFDPARNFETWQNELKAKFLELLGDFPDKIDPELQIEWCKPHSSFEEIRFTFLSEKNTRVPCHLLVPSTGKKPSFICPD
;
A
#
# COMPACT_ATOMS: atom_id res chain seq x y z
N MET A 1 14.65 27.69 22.08
CA MET A 1 15.31 27.31 20.81
C MET A 1 15.59 25.82 20.91
N THR A 2 14.88 25.01 20.13
CA THR A 2 14.98 23.55 20.19
C THR A 2 16.23 23.13 19.41
N LEU A 3 17.26 22.63 20.09
CA LEU A 3 18.54 22.21 19.49
C LEU A 3 18.48 20.79 18.90
N ASP A 4 17.27 20.27 18.66
CA ASP A 4 17.06 18.97 18.04
C ASP A 4 17.29 19.10 16.52
N PRO A 5 18.29 18.42 15.94
CA PRO A 5 18.54 18.44 14.51
C PRO A 5 17.31 18.00 13.69
N SER A 6 16.45 17.15 14.26
CA SER A 6 15.23 16.69 13.62
C SER A 6 14.24 17.84 13.40
N HIS A 7 14.17 18.78 14.34
CA HIS A 7 13.32 19.96 14.22
C HIS A 7 13.71 20.83 13.01
N ALA A 8 15.01 21.04 12.79
CA ALA A 8 15.49 21.80 11.62
C ALA A 8 15.14 21.10 10.29
N HIS A 9 15.28 19.77 10.22
CA HIS A 9 14.90 19.00 9.02
C HIS A 9 13.39 19.05 8.75
N LEU A 10 12.55 18.96 9.79
CA LEU A 10 11.10 19.05 9.64
C LEU A 10 10.66 20.41 9.08
N GLU A 11 11.28 21.50 9.53
CA GLU A 11 11.00 22.83 8.98
C GLU A 11 11.44 22.96 7.52
N LEU A 12 12.59 22.40 7.13
CA LEU A 12 13.00 22.33 5.72
C LEU A 12 12.00 21.52 4.88
N ILE A 13 11.53 20.38 5.38
CA ILE A 13 10.53 19.54 4.69
C ILE A 13 9.20 20.30 4.54
N ARG A 14 8.77 21.03 5.57
CA ARG A 14 7.53 21.81 5.57
C ARG A 14 7.53 22.90 4.48
N HIS A 15 8.67 23.52 4.25
CA HIS A 15 8.84 24.59 3.27
C HIS A 15 9.36 24.14 1.90
N ALA A 16 9.68 22.85 1.73
CA ALA A 16 10.18 22.32 0.48
C ALA A 16 9.10 22.46 -0.63
N PRO A 17 9.46 22.94 -1.83
CA PRO A 17 8.52 23.07 -2.93
C PRO A 17 7.99 21.69 -3.36
N ARG A 18 6.67 21.56 -3.45
CA ARG A 18 5.99 20.37 -3.97
C ARG A 18 5.89 20.48 -5.50
N SER A 19 6.95 20.10 -6.21
CA SER A 19 7.06 20.26 -7.68
C SER A 19 5.92 19.63 -8.49
N LEU A 20 5.25 18.60 -7.94
CA LEU A 20 4.12 17.91 -8.55
C LEU A 20 2.81 18.10 -7.75
N ALA A 21 2.72 19.17 -6.95
CA ALA A 21 1.44 19.57 -6.35
C ALA A 21 0.35 19.70 -7.43
N PHE A 22 -0.88 19.37 -7.05
CA PHE A 22 -2.01 19.53 -7.95
C PHE A 22 -2.19 21.01 -8.34
N ASP A 23 -2.35 21.24 -9.63
CA ASP A 23 -2.61 22.57 -10.20
C ASP A 23 -3.74 22.44 -11.23
N PRO A 24 -4.90 23.07 -11.01
CA PRO A 24 -6.04 22.99 -11.93
C PRO A 24 -5.77 23.65 -13.30
N ALA A 25 -4.73 24.47 -13.44
CA ALA A 25 -4.34 25.07 -14.72
C ALA A 25 -3.53 24.11 -15.61
N ARG A 26 -2.97 23.03 -15.06
CA ARG A 26 -2.21 22.03 -15.82
C ARG A 26 -3.12 21.01 -16.48
N ASN A 27 -2.65 20.41 -17.58
CA ASN A 27 -3.33 19.25 -18.15
C ASN A 27 -3.28 18.09 -17.15
N PHE A 28 -4.46 17.59 -16.76
CA PHE A 28 -4.61 16.58 -15.71
C PHE A 28 -3.92 15.25 -16.06
N GLU A 29 -4.08 14.76 -17.29
CA GLU A 29 -3.53 13.47 -17.71
C GLU A 29 -2.00 13.51 -17.75
N THR A 30 -1.42 14.58 -18.30
CA THR A 30 0.03 14.79 -18.29
C THR A 30 0.57 14.85 -16.86
N TRP A 31 -0.07 15.65 -15.99
CA TRP A 31 0.32 15.77 -14.58
C TRP A 31 0.22 14.43 -13.83
N GLN A 32 -0.85 13.66 -14.04
CA GLN A 32 -1.04 12.37 -13.39
C GLN A 32 0.03 11.36 -13.79
N ASN A 33 0.43 11.35 -15.06
CA ASN A 33 1.49 10.47 -15.56
C ASN A 33 2.86 10.83 -14.97
N GLU A 34 3.20 12.11 -14.91
CA GLU A 34 4.43 12.59 -14.26
C GLU A 34 4.45 12.24 -12.77
N LEU A 35 3.34 12.45 -12.06
CA LEU A 35 3.18 12.11 -10.65
C LEU A 35 3.40 10.61 -10.41
N LYS A 36 2.78 9.76 -11.23
CA LYS A 36 2.93 8.30 -11.14
C LYS A 36 4.37 7.86 -11.41
N ALA A 37 5.01 8.42 -12.42
CA ALA A 37 6.41 8.12 -12.72
C ALA A 37 7.33 8.50 -11.56
N LYS A 38 7.17 9.71 -11.01
CA LYS A 38 7.97 10.16 -9.86
C LYS A 38 7.69 9.34 -8.60
N PHE A 39 6.43 8.95 -8.39
CA PHE A 39 6.07 8.07 -7.28
C PHE A 39 6.76 6.71 -7.36
N LEU A 40 6.75 6.07 -8.53
CA LEU A 40 7.45 4.80 -8.75
C LEU A 40 8.98 4.95 -8.57
N GLU A 41 9.57 6.04 -9.07
CA GLU A 41 10.99 6.35 -8.86
C GLU A 41 11.33 6.46 -7.36
N LEU A 42 10.48 7.15 -6.58
CA LEU A 42 10.69 7.36 -5.14
C LEU A 42 10.47 6.10 -4.29
N LEU A 43 9.64 5.16 -4.75
CA LEU A 43 9.48 3.86 -4.10
C LEU A 43 10.74 2.98 -4.26
N GLY A 44 11.61 3.30 -5.21
CA GLY A 44 12.80 2.54 -5.51
C GLY A 44 12.53 1.28 -6.35
N ASP A 45 13.45 0.34 -6.29
CA ASP A 45 13.35 -0.90 -7.05
C ASP A 45 12.26 -1.81 -6.48
N PHE A 46 11.43 -2.35 -7.37
CA PHE A 46 10.45 -3.37 -7.00
C PHE A 46 11.15 -4.72 -6.84
N PRO A 47 10.76 -5.54 -5.86
CA PRO A 47 11.30 -6.89 -5.72
C PRO A 47 10.96 -7.74 -6.94
N ASP A 48 11.77 -8.79 -7.16
CA ASP A 48 11.51 -9.77 -8.21
C ASP A 48 10.14 -10.41 -8.04
N LYS A 49 9.41 -10.55 -9.16
CA LYS A 49 8.15 -11.29 -9.17
C LYS A 49 8.42 -12.77 -8.94
N ILE A 50 7.77 -13.33 -7.94
CA ILE A 50 7.84 -14.76 -7.61
C ILE A 50 6.43 -15.37 -7.59
N ASP A 51 6.36 -16.71 -7.59
CA ASP A 51 5.11 -17.41 -7.28
C ASP A 51 4.73 -17.10 -5.83
N PRO A 52 3.50 -16.61 -5.56
CA PRO A 52 3.05 -16.34 -4.20
C PRO A 52 2.98 -17.56 -3.30
N GLU A 53 3.00 -18.79 -3.81
CA GLU A 53 2.91 -20.03 -3.01
C GLU A 53 1.85 -19.93 -1.90
N LEU A 54 0.61 -19.59 -2.26
CA LEU A 54 -0.45 -19.34 -1.28
C LEU A 54 -0.72 -20.58 -0.43
N GLN A 55 -0.76 -20.40 0.90
CA GLN A 55 -1.03 -21.46 1.87
C GLN A 55 -2.17 -21.04 2.78
N ILE A 56 -3.27 -21.79 2.77
CA ILE A 56 -4.37 -21.60 3.72
C ILE A 56 -3.96 -22.25 5.04
N GLU A 57 -3.93 -21.45 6.11
CA GLU A 57 -3.60 -21.93 7.46
C GLU A 57 -4.85 -22.51 8.13
N TRP A 58 -5.97 -21.80 8.04
CA TRP A 58 -7.26 -22.27 8.53
C TRP A 58 -8.43 -21.49 7.93
N CYS A 59 -9.61 -22.11 8.01
CA CYS A 59 -10.89 -21.47 7.75
C CYS A 59 -11.75 -21.55 9.01
N LYS A 60 -12.37 -20.43 9.39
CA LYS A 60 -13.23 -20.33 10.58
C LYS A 60 -14.60 -19.77 10.18
N PRO A 61 -15.68 -20.56 10.32
CA PRO A 61 -17.02 -20.04 10.09
C PRO A 61 -17.45 -19.12 11.24
N HIS A 62 -18.09 -18.01 10.89
CA HIS A 62 -18.80 -17.11 11.80
C HIS A 62 -20.27 -17.00 11.38
N SER A 63 -21.07 -16.29 12.17
CA SER A 63 -22.52 -16.19 11.92
C SER A 63 -22.89 -15.51 10.58
N SER A 64 -22.06 -14.59 10.09
CA SER A 64 -22.33 -13.79 8.89
C SER A 64 -21.22 -13.79 7.84
N PHE A 65 -20.08 -14.43 8.13
CA PHE A 65 -18.94 -14.53 7.22
C PHE A 65 -18.10 -15.77 7.53
N GLU A 66 -17.26 -16.15 6.59
CA GLU A 66 -16.17 -17.11 6.78
C GLU A 66 -14.85 -16.33 6.81
N GLU A 67 -14.00 -16.62 7.79
CA GLU A 67 -12.66 -16.07 7.90
C GLU A 67 -11.66 -17.10 7.38
N ILE A 68 -10.87 -16.72 6.38
CA ILE A 68 -9.82 -17.54 5.80
C ILE A 68 -8.49 -16.88 6.13
N ARG A 69 -7.69 -17.50 7.00
CA ARG A 69 -6.32 -17.08 7.24
C ARG A 69 -5.40 -17.81 6.27
N PHE A 70 -4.58 -17.04 5.57
CA PHE A 70 -3.61 -17.58 4.63
C PHE A 70 -2.31 -16.81 4.71
N THR A 71 -1.23 -17.41 4.23
CA THR A 71 0.06 -16.76 4.02
C THR A 71 0.47 -16.91 2.56
N PHE A 72 1.19 -15.92 2.03
CA PHE A 72 1.80 -15.99 0.69
C PHE A 72 3.21 -15.40 0.72
N LEU A 73 4.04 -15.76 -0.26
CA LEU A 73 5.37 -15.19 -0.45
C LEU A 73 5.27 -13.83 -1.15
N SER A 74 5.69 -12.75 -0.47
CA SER A 74 5.77 -11.41 -1.08
C SER A 74 7.06 -11.20 -1.86
N GLU A 75 8.13 -11.85 -1.40
CA GLU A 75 9.47 -11.88 -1.97
C GLU A 75 10.15 -13.18 -1.52
N LYS A 76 11.34 -13.46 -2.05
CA LYS A 76 12.05 -14.70 -1.76
C LYS A 76 12.27 -14.86 -0.25
N ASN A 77 11.77 -15.96 0.31
CA ASN A 77 11.85 -16.33 1.73
C ASN A 77 11.05 -15.44 2.71
N THR A 78 10.20 -14.53 2.23
CA THR A 78 9.35 -13.69 3.10
C THR A 78 7.89 -14.04 2.93
N ARG A 79 7.22 -14.47 4.01
CA ARG A 79 5.78 -14.76 4.04
C ARG A 79 4.98 -13.62 4.68
N VAL A 80 3.91 -13.20 4.03
CA VAL A 80 2.95 -12.23 4.54
C VAL A 80 1.68 -12.97 4.97
N PRO A 81 1.26 -12.87 6.25
CA PRO A 81 -0.02 -13.37 6.70
C PRO A 81 -1.15 -12.41 6.32
N CYS A 82 -2.29 -12.96 5.95
CA CYS A 82 -3.49 -12.21 5.61
C CYS A 82 -4.74 -12.93 6.15
N HIS A 83 -5.80 -12.14 6.32
CA HIS A 83 -7.14 -12.64 6.60
C HIS A 83 -8.09 -12.18 5.53
N LEU A 84 -8.86 -13.11 4.98
CA LEU A 84 -9.93 -12.84 4.04
C LEU A 84 -11.28 -13.13 4.72
N LEU A 85 -12.10 -12.08 4.84
CA LEU A 85 -13.45 -12.18 5.40
C LEU A 85 -14.46 -12.27 4.24
N VAL A 86 -15.06 -13.45 4.06
CA VAL A 86 -16.00 -13.71 2.98
C VAL A 86 -17.42 -13.71 3.53
N PRO A 87 -18.30 -12.75 3.16
CA PRO A 87 -19.66 -12.74 3.64
C PRO A 87 -20.43 -13.99 3.17
N SER A 88 -21.25 -14.56 4.06
CA SER A 88 -21.97 -15.81 3.79
C SER A 88 -23.07 -15.64 2.73
N THR A 89 -23.58 -14.42 2.53
CA THR A 89 -24.62 -14.09 1.55
C THR A 89 -24.34 -12.75 0.88
N GLY A 90 -24.98 -12.51 -0.27
CA GLY A 90 -24.88 -11.23 -0.99
C GLY A 90 -23.72 -11.14 -1.98
N LYS A 91 -23.56 -9.95 -2.58
CA LYS A 91 -22.44 -9.63 -3.49
C LYS A 91 -21.14 -9.53 -2.69
N LYS A 92 -20.03 -9.88 -3.32
CA LYS A 92 -18.70 -9.94 -2.71
C LYS A 92 -17.74 -8.91 -3.34
N PRO A 93 -17.93 -7.59 -3.13
CA PRO A 93 -16.87 -6.63 -3.43
C PRO A 93 -15.67 -6.90 -2.52
N SER A 94 -14.47 -6.84 -3.08
CA SER A 94 -13.23 -7.03 -2.33
C SER A 94 -12.70 -5.68 -1.85
N PHE A 95 -12.33 -5.61 -0.58
CA PHE A 95 -11.66 -4.46 0.03
C PHE A 95 -10.37 -4.92 0.67
N ILE A 96 -9.30 -4.14 0.51
CA ILE A 96 -8.02 -4.37 1.17
C ILE A 96 -7.97 -3.43 2.37
N CYS A 97 -7.85 -3.99 3.57
CA CYS A 97 -7.57 -3.25 4.79
C CYS A 97 -6.07 -3.37 5.08
N PRO A 98 -5.25 -2.35 4.78
CA PRO A 98 -3.86 -2.35 5.21
C PRO A 98 -3.84 -2.28 6.74
N ASP A 99 -3.06 -3.18 7.36
CA ASP A 99 -2.75 -3.13 8.80
C ASP A 99 -2.02 -1.82 9.18
#